data_AF-A0A939VJ16-F1
#
_entry.id   AF-A0A939VJ16-F1
#
_cell.length_a   1.000
_cell.length_b   1.000
_cell.length_c   1.000
_cell.angle_alpha   90.00
_cell.angle_beta   90.00
_cell.angle_gamma   90.00
#
_symmetry.space_group_name_H-M   'P 1'
#
loop_
_entity.id
_entity.type
_entity.pdbx_description
1 polymer ?
#
loop_
_entity_poly.entity_id
_entity_poly.type
_entity_poly.pdbx_seq_one_letter_code
_entity_poly.pdbx_strand_id
1 'polypeptide(L)'
;MKGFVSKSTYIFAIAAAICLISCTNHAAEKVEEKIIEKAIDKGVEKLEEGLNIVFDKARDYYNEHFSPDSSQVPYYEKLEIPQSKKKLKEQVVEHKGYTVSYNTTWLIPNWVAYELTDEEVVGQASRADKFIPDPDITGRCSTTDDYKGSGYDRGHMAPAGDMKWDDKAMEESFYTTNICPQDHNLNAGDWKELEEQVRDWAIKNEKVYVVCGPIVKKNYTTVGANNVAVPDSFYKVVLMSRDGSWRSLGFVFANKAGNKPLDTYAKSVDEVEKLTGLDFFSVLPDDIENEIEKNKSFEEFER
;
A
#
# COMPACT_ATOMS: atom_id res chain seq x y z
N MET A 1 -41.24 -2.58 31.96
CA MET A 1 -40.35 -3.71 32.29
C MET A 1 -40.62 -4.83 31.30
N LYS A 2 -39.91 -4.87 30.17
CA LYS A 2 -39.91 -6.01 29.25
C LYS A 2 -38.70 -6.87 29.60
N GLY A 3 -38.95 -8.15 29.89
CA GLY A 3 -37.96 -9.07 30.45
C GLY A 3 -36.76 -9.24 29.54
N PHE A 4 -35.58 -8.94 30.10
CA PHE A 4 -34.30 -9.27 29.50
C PHE A 4 -34.08 -10.77 29.69
N VAL A 5 -34.32 -11.57 28.66
CA VAL A 5 -33.90 -12.97 28.66
C VAL A 5 -32.38 -12.96 28.46
N SER A 6 -31.61 -13.44 29.43
CA SER A 6 -30.15 -13.37 29.38
C SER A 6 -29.59 -14.29 28.29
N LYS A 7 -28.45 -13.92 27.69
CA LYS A 7 -27.69 -14.76 26.75
C LYS A 7 -27.47 -16.20 27.26
N SER A 8 -27.44 -16.37 28.58
CA SER A 8 -27.36 -17.67 29.27
C SER A 8 -28.52 -18.60 28.89
N THR A 9 -29.74 -18.09 28.74
CA THR A 9 -30.93 -18.91 28.45
C THR A 9 -30.92 -19.52 27.04
N TYR A 10 -30.37 -18.81 26.05
CA TYR A 10 -30.21 -19.34 24.68
C TYR A 10 -29.10 -20.39 24.58
N ILE A 11 -27.98 -20.19 25.29
CA ILE A 11 -26.88 -21.15 25.33
C ILE A 11 -27.31 -22.45 26.05
N PHE A 12 -28.09 -22.35 27.13
CA PHE A 12 -28.64 -23.52 27.82
C PHE A 12 -29.67 -24.29 26.98
N ALA A 13 -30.50 -23.59 26.18
CA ALA A 13 -31.44 -24.25 25.27
C ALA A 13 -30.74 -25.00 24.13
N ILE A 14 -29.65 -24.43 23.60
CA ILE A 14 -28.84 -25.05 22.54
C ILE A 14 -28.02 -26.23 23.10
N ALA A 15 -27.42 -26.09 24.29
CA ALA A 15 -26.70 -27.18 24.94
C ALA A 15 -27.62 -28.35 25.32
N ALA A 16 -28.86 -28.08 25.74
CA ALA A 16 -29.86 -29.11 26.03
C ALA A 16 -30.32 -29.85 24.76
N ALA A 17 -30.44 -29.17 23.63
CA ALA A 17 -30.75 -29.79 22.34
C ALA A 17 -29.61 -30.67 21.82
N ILE A 18 -28.36 -30.24 21.97
CA ILE A 18 -27.17 -31.01 21.56
C ILE A 18 -26.98 -32.27 22.42
N CYS A 19 -27.28 -32.20 23.73
CA CYS A 19 -27.15 -33.32 24.66
C CYS A 19 -28.25 -34.41 24.49
N LEU A 20 -29.38 -34.07 23.86
CA LEU A 20 -30.44 -35.02 23.53
C LEU A 20 -30.15 -35.81 22.24
N ILE A 21 -29.29 -35.28 21.36
CA ILE A 21 -28.99 -35.85 20.03
C ILE A 21 -27.81 -36.84 20.11
N SER A 22 -26.93 -36.73 21.11
CA SER A 22 -25.76 -37.60 21.30
C SER A 22 -26.08 -39.05 21.72
N CYS A 23 -27.35 -39.46 21.74
CA CYS A 23 -27.77 -40.81 22.15
C CYS A 23 -28.18 -41.76 20.99
N THR A 24 -28.17 -41.38 19.70
CA THR A 24 -28.58 -42.33 18.63
C THR A 24 -27.87 -42.16 17.28
N ASN A 25 -27.16 -43.23 16.88
CA ASN A 25 -26.79 -43.67 15.51
C ASN A 25 -26.04 -42.72 14.55
N HIS A 26 -24.82 -43.12 14.22
CA HIS A 26 -23.75 -42.41 13.48
C HIS A 26 -23.98 -42.07 11.99
N ALA A 27 -25.20 -42.23 11.48
CA ALA A 27 -25.58 -41.84 10.11
C ALA A 27 -26.59 -40.69 10.06
N ALA A 28 -27.33 -40.45 11.14
CA ALA A 28 -28.22 -39.30 11.30
C ALA A 28 -27.42 -38.01 11.61
N GLU A 29 -26.31 -38.12 12.35
CA GLU A 29 -25.46 -37.00 12.77
C GLU A 29 -24.98 -36.12 11.60
N LYS A 30 -24.51 -36.72 10.48
CA LYS A 30 -23.97 -35.94 9.35
C LYS A 30 -25.03 -35.17 8.53
N VAL A 31 -26.29 -35.63 8.56
CA VAL A 31 -27.38 -34.93 7.85
C VAL A 31 -27.92 -33.81 8.71
N GLU A 32 -28.06 -34.03 10.02
CA GLU A 32 -28.45 -32.99 10.97
C GLU A 32 -27.38 -31.89 11.08
N GLU A 33 -26.09 -32.23 11.07
CA GLU A 33 -24.98 -31.28 11.10
C GLU A 33 -25.00 -30.33 9.89
N LYS A 34 -25.21 -30.86 8.66
CA LYS A 34 -25.37 -30.02 7.45
C LYS A 34 -26.61 -29.14 7.45
N ILE A 35 -27.69 -29.57 8.10
CA ILE A 35 -28.91 -28.76 8.23
C ILE A 35 -28.66 -27.63 9.24
N ILE A 36 -27.92 -27.91 10.31
CA ILE A 36 -27.51 -26.93 11.31
C ILE A 36 -26.56 -25.89 10.72
N GLU A 37 -25.53 -26.30 9.96
CA GLU A 37 -24.60 -25.38 9.27
C GLU A 37 -25.35 -24.43 8.34
N LYS A 38 -26.23 -24.95 7.47
CA LYS A 38 -27.05 -24.10 6.58
C LYS A 38 -27.97 -23.15 7.33
N ALA A 39 -28.48 -23.54 8.50
CA ALA A 39 -29.31 -22.68 9.32
C ALA A 39 -28.49 -21.57 10.01
N ILE A 40 -27.24 -21.86 10.38
CA ILE A 40 -26.28 -20.89 10.91
C ILE A 40 -25.87 -19.90 9.83
N ASP A 41 -25.45 -20.36 8.64
CA ASP A 41 -25.04 -19.50 7.52
C ASP A 41 -26.14 -18.52 7.14
N LYS A 42 -27.39 -19.02 7.00
CA LYS A 42 -28.55 -18.18 6.71
C LYS A 42 -28.89 -17.20 7.85
N GLY A 43 -28.51 -17.55 9.08
CA GLY A 43 -28.62 -16.67 10.24
C GLY A 43 -27.57 -15.56 10.22
N VAL A 44 -26.34 -15.89 9.81
CA VAL A 44 -25.22 -14.95 9.64
C VAL A 44 -25.52 -13.98 8.50
N GLU A 45 -25.94 -14.47 7.32
CA GLU A 45 -26.33 -13.60 6.18
C GLU A 45 -27.41 -12.59 6.59
N LYS A 46 -28.43 -13.02 7.35
CA LYS A 46 -29.48 -12.11 7.84
C LYS A 46 -28.99 -11.09 8.86
N LEU A 47 -27.99 -11.45 9.67
CA LEU A 47 -27.37 -10.54 10.62
C LEU A 47 -26.50 -9.52 9.88
N GLU A 48 -25.77 -9.94 8.84
CA GLU A 48 -24.98 -9.07 7.96
C GLU A 48 -25.89 -8.10 7.19
N GLU A 49 -26.98 -8.57 6.60
CA GLU A 49 -27.99 -7.71 5.97
C GLU A 49 -28.56 -6.69 6.97
N GLY A 50 -28.90 -7.14 8.17
CA GLY A 50 -29.41 -6.26 9.23
C GLY A 50 -28.38 -5.23 9.69
N LEU A 51 -27.11 -5.62 9.76
CA LEU A 51 -26.00 -4.74 10.16
C LEU A 51 -25.69 -3.72 9.06
N ASN A 52 -25.70 -4.14 7.79
CA ASN A 52 -25.54 -3.25 6.63
C ASN A 52 -26.64 -2.19 6.57
N ILE A 53 -27.90 -2.55 6.84
CA ILE A 53 -29.00 -1.58 6.93
C ILE A 53 -28.78 -0.57 8.06
N VAL A 54 -28.22 -1.00 9.20
CA VAL A 54 -27.92 -0.10 10.32
C VAL A 54 -26.74 0.82 9.97
N PHE A 55 -25.70 0.32 9.32
CA PHE A 55 -24.58 1.12 8.82
C PHE A 55 -25.03 2.14 7.76
N ASP A 56 -25.84 1.72 6.79
CA ASP A 56 -26.38 2.61 5.76
C ASP A 56 -27.20 3.73 6.40
N LYS A 57 -28.08 3.41 7.36
CA LYS A 57 -28.85 4.43 8.09
C LYS A 57 -28.00 5.35 8.96
N ALA A 58 -26.94 4.82 9.57
CA ALA A 58 -26.01 5.63 10.35
C ALA A 58 -25.21 6.58 9.45
N ARG A 59 -24.80 6.10 8.27
CA ARG A 59 -24.15 6.90 7.22
C ARG A 59 -25.09 7.97 6.67
N ASP A 60 -26.33 7.61 6.34
CA ASP A 60 -27.34 8.57 5.87
C ASP A 60 -27.64 9.63 6.92
N TYR A 61 -27.80 9.24 8.19
CA TYR A 61 -28.00 10.16 9.31
C TYR A 61 -26.80 11.10 9.50
N TYR A 62 -25.57 10.56 9.41
CA TYR A 62 -24.35 11.34 9.47
C TYR A 62 -24.26 12.33 8.30
N ASN A 63 -24.56 11.91 7.07
CA ASN A 63 -24.56 12.79 5.90
C ASN A 63 -25.66 13.86 5.97
N GLU A 64 -26.83 13.55 6.54
CA GLU A 64 -27.92 14.53 6.70
C GLU A 64 -27.66 15.56 7.82
N HIS A 65 -26.95 15.17 8.89
CA HIS A 65 -26.85 15.99 10.11
C HIS A 65 -25.45 16.50 10.44
N PHE A 66 -24.43 15.86 9.86
CA PHE A 66 -23.02 16.10 10.16
C PHE A 66 -22.15 16.20 8.92
N SER A 67 -22.70 16.16 7.69
CA SER A 67 -21.91 16.40 6.48
C SER A 67 -21.08 17.66 6.71
N PRO A 68 -19.75 17.54 6.80
CA PRO A 68 -18.91 18.70 6.58
C PRO A 68 -19.38 19.27 5.24
N ASP A 69 -19.52 20.57 5.16
CA ASP A 69 -19.78 21.22 3.89
C ASP A 69 -18.66 20.80 2.92
N SER A 70 -18.93 19.81 2.07
CA SER A 70 -17.96 19.24 1.13
C SER A 70 -17.57 20.26 0.05
N SER A 71 -18.18 21.45 0.07
CA SER A 71 -17.80 22.58 -0.77
C SER A 71 -16.53 23.32 -0.31
N GLN A 72 -15.85 22.87 0.76
CA GLN A 72 -14.67 23.57 1.30
C GLN A 72 -13.37 22.75 1.34
N VAL A 73 -13.37 21.44 1.06
CA VAL A 73 -12.11 20.67 0.97
C VAL A 73 -11.64 20.67 -0.49
N PRO A 74 -10.58 21.41 -0.85
CA PRO A 74 -10.05 21.40 -2.20
C PRO A 74 -9.63 19.98 -2.60
N TYR A 75 -10.14 19.51 -3.74
CA TYR A 75 -9.68 18.30 -4.39
C TYR A 75 -8.41 18.61 -5.18
N TYR A 76 -7.36 17.82 -4.96
CA TYR A 76 -6.09 17.93 -5.66
C TYR A 76 -5.89 16.67 -6.50
N GLU A 77 -5.69 16.84 -7.81
CA GLU A 77 -5.38 15.74 -8.70
C GLU A 77 -3.88 15.41 -8.64
N LYS A 78 -3.54 14.11 -8.67
CA LYS A 78 -2.16 13.62 -8.84
C LYS A 78 -1.18 14.18 -7.79
N LEU A 79 -1.61 14.24 -6.52
CA LEU A 79 -0.82 14.72 -5.39
C LEU A 79 0.53 14.01 -5.25
N GLU A 80 0.58 12.74 -5.62
CA GLU A 80 1.76 11.89 -5.56
C GLU A 80 2.80 12.22 -6.65
N ILE A 81 2.46 12.96 -7.71
CA ILE A 81 3.41 13.19 -8.82
C ILE A 81 4.40 14.29 -8.42
N PRO A 82 5.71 13.97 -8.24
CA PRO A 82 6.67 14.96 -7.81
C PRO A 82 7.08 15.89 -8.97
N GLN A 83 7.42 17.13 -8.63
CA GLN A 83 8.08 18.04 -9.56
C GLN A 83 9.59 17.88 -9.47
N SER A 84 10.32 17.88 -10.60
CA SER A 84 11.78 17.89 -10.53
C SER A 84 12.35 19.30 -10.51
N LYS A 85 13.25 19.58 -9.56
CA LYS A 85 13.96 20.87 -9.44
C LYS A 85 15.00 21.06 -10.55
N LYS A 86 15.29 20.00 -11.33
CA LYS A 86 16.23 19.99 -12.46
C LYS A 86 15.68 19.15 -13.60
N LYS A 87 16.15 19.39 -14.82
CA LYS A 87 15.79 18.52 -15.95
C LYS A 87 16.37 17.12 -15.73
N LEU A 88 15.49 16.12 -15.61
CA LEU A 88 15.86 14.71 -15.58
C LEU A 88 15.94 14.15 -17.00
N LYS A 89 16.69 13.06 -17.15
CA LYS A 89 16.55 12.19 -18.31
C LYS A 89 15.48 11.17 -17.96
N GLU A 90 14.33 11.30 -18.60
CA GLU A 90 13.16 10.51 -18.22
C GLU A 90 12.25 10.17 -19.41
N GLN A 91 11.54 9.07 -19.26
CA GLN A 91 10.27 8.79 -19.91
C GLN A 91 9.25 8.59 -18.79
N VAL A 92 8.21 9.44 -18.75
CA VAL A 92 7.14 9.32 -17.76
C VAL A 92 6.02 8.48 -18.36
N VAL A 93 5.66 7.39 -17.69
CA VAL A 93 4.62 6.45 -18.14
C VAL A 93 3.63 6.26 -17.00
N GLU A 94 2.34 6.35 -17.33
CA GLU A 94 1.23 6.10 -16.43
C GLU A 94 0.72 4.67 -16.70
N HIS A 95 0.96 3.77 -15.75
CA HIS A 95 0.37 2.45 -15.71
C HIS A 95 -0.89 2.47 -14.86
N LYS A 96 -1.62 1.35 -14.82
CA LYS A 96 -2.93 1.28 -14.15
C LYS A 96 -2.86 1.57 -12.65
N GLY A 97 -1.80 1.13 -11.97
CA GLY A 97 -1.65 1.29 -10.53
C GLY A 97 -0.55 2.26 -10.09
N TYR A 98 0.29 2.75 -11.00
CA TYR A 98 1.36 3.67 -10.65
C TYR A 98 1.84 4.47 -11.86
N THR A 99 2.45 5.62 -11.61
CA THR A 99 3.21 6.39 -12.59
C THR A 99 4.71 6.24 -12.33
N VAL A 100 5.51 6.08 -13.38
CA VAL A 100 6.97 5.95 -13.29
C VAL A 100 7.67 7.00 -14.14
N SER A 101 8.69 7.66 -13.59
CA SER A 101 9.70 8.38 -14.38
C SER A 101 10.90 7.48 -14.58
N TYR A 102 11.10 6.95 -15.79
CA TYR A 102 12.14 5.97 -16.08
C TYR A 102 13.41 6.59 -16.66
N ASN A 103 14.57 6.26 -16.08
CA ASN A 103 15.87 6.78 -16.50
C ASN A 103 16.59 5.82 -17.45
N THR A 104 16.63 6.12 -18.75
CA THR A 104 17.29 5.26 -19.75
C THR A 104 18.82 5.28 -19.72
N THR A 105 19.44 6.10 -18.86
CA THR A 105 20.89 5.99 -18.56
C THR A 105 21.14 4.96 -17.47
N TRP A 106 20.36 5.01 -16.39
CA TRP A 106 20.53 4.13 -15.23
C TRP A 106 19.81 2.79 -15.36
N LEU A 107 18.82 2.72 -16.26
CA LEU A 107 17.93 1.57 -16.48
C LEU A 107 17.13 1.15 -15.24
N ILE A 108 16.84 2.12 -14.39
CA ILE A 108 16.00 2.06 -13.19
C ILE A 108 15.15 3.35 -13.15
N PRO A 109 14.07 3.43 -12.35
CA PRO A 109 13.29 4.65 -12.25
C PRO A 109 14.07 5.79 -11.57
N ASN A 110 13.78 7.03 -11.94
CA ASN A 110 14.10 8.20 -11.11
C ASN A 110 13.17 8.21 -9.88
N TRP A 111 11.89 7.95 -10.11
CA TRP A 111 10.84 7.84 -9.10
C TRP A 111 9.66 7.01 -9.63
N VAL A 112 8.90 6.44 -8.70
CA VAL A 112 7.60 5.78 -8.92
C VAL A 112 6.62 6.38 -7.92
N ALA A 113 5.40 6.69 -8.37
CA ALA A 113 4.38 7.34 -7.56
C ALA A 113 3.02 6.66 -7.74
N TYR A 114 2.26 6.52 -6.66
CA TYR A 114 0.93 5.91 -6.66
C TYR A 114 0.07 6.40 -5.49
N GLU A 115 -1.24 6.41 -5.71
CA GLU A 115 -2.25 6.43 -4.63
C GLU A 115 -2.50 4.98 -4.20
N LEU A 116 -2.74 4.77 -2.91
CA LEU A 116 -3.18 3.49 -2.37
C LEU A 116 -4.36 3.72 -1.44
N THR A 117 -5.52 3.24 -1.84
CA THR A 117 -6.77 3.24 -1.08
C THR A 117 -6.91 2.00 -0.20
N ASP A 118 -7.73 2.06 0.84
CA ASP A 118 -8.05 0.90 1.68
C ASP A 118 -8.76 -0.22 0.88
N GLU A 119 -9.58 0.12 -0.11
CA GLU A 119 -10.19 -0.85 -1.02
C GLU A 119 -9.16 -1.58 -1.88
N GLU A 120 -8.12 -0.88 -2.33
CA GLU A 120 -7.04 -1.48 -3.11
C GLU A 120 -6.19 -2.47 -2.27
N VAL A 121 -6.06 -2.20 -0.97
CA VAL A 121 -5.33 -3.09 -0.04
C VAL A 121 -6.00 -4.45 0.15
N VAL A 122 -7.32 -4.58 -0.05
CA VAL A 122 -8.05 -5.85 0.12
C VAL A 122 -8.15 -6.70 -1.15
N GLY A 123 -7.52 -6.26 -2.25
CA GLY A 123 -7.50 -6.96 -3.53
C GLY A 123 -7.09 -8.43 -3.48
N GLN A 124 -7.60 -9.22 -4.42
CA GLN A 124 -7.47 -10.69 -4.48
C GLN A 124 -6.77 -11.21 -5.75
N ALA A 125 -6.22 -10.32 -6.59
CA ALA A 125 -5.49 -10.71 -7.78
C ALA A 125 -4.30 -11.61 -7.41
N SER A 126 -4.10 -12.67 -8.21
CA SER A 126 -3.00 -13.59 -7.98
C SER A 126 -1.68 -12.91 -8.30
N ARG A 127 -0.69 -13.04 -7.42
CA ARG A 127 0.63 -12.46 -7.63
C ARG A 127 1.25 -12.99 -8.92
N ALA A 128 1.67 -12.09 -9.80
CA ALA A 128 2.44 -12.46 -10.99
C ALA A 128 3.83 -13.03 -10.61
N ASP A 129 4.48 -13.67 -11.58
CA ASP A 129 5.74 -14.40 -11.35
C ASP A 129 6.85 -14.03 -12.34
N LYS A 130 6.55 -13.19 -13.34
CA LYS A 130 7.46 -12.89 -14.45
C LYS A 130 7.72 -11.39 -14.57
N PHE A 131 8.97 -11.02 -14.33
CA PHE A 131 9.46 -9.70 -14.68
C PHE A 131 9.70 -9.61 -16.18
N ILE A 132 9.22 -8.54 -16.81
CA ILE A 132 9.38 -8.30 -18.25
C ILE A 132 9.79 -6.86 -18.55
N PRO A 133 10.50 -6.61 -19.67
CA PRO A 133 10.69 -5.26 -20.18
C PRO A 133 9.34 -4.55 -20.35
N ASP A 134 9.32 -3.28 -19.95
CA ASP A 134 8.12 -2.45 -20.06
C ASP A 134 7.83 -2.15 -21.54
N PRO A 135 6.65 -2.53 -22.07
CA PRO A 135 6.31 -2.34 -23.48
C PRO A 135 6.13 -0.86 -23.87
N ASP A 136 5.89 0.03 -22.89
CA ASP A 136 5.61 1.45 -23.13
C ASP A 136 6.89 2.31 -23.12
N ILE A 137 8.04 1.72 -22.77
CA ILE A 137 9.33 2.40 -22.85
C ILE A 137 9.96 2.23 -24.23
N THR A 138 10.39 3.36 -24.79
CA THR A 138 11.23 3.37 -25.98
C THR A 138 12.72 3.37 -25.62
N GLY A 139 13.54 2.70 -26.44
CA GLY A 139 14.99 2.69 -26.26
C GLY A 139 15.49 1.59 -25.33
N ARG A 140 16.36 1.93 -24.37
CA ARG A 140 17.02 0.95 -23.51
C ARG A 140 16.17 0.66 -22.28
N CYS A 141 15.97 -0.62 -21.99
CA CYS A 141 15.42 -1.14 -20.74
C CYS A 141 16.40 -2.13 -20.11
N SER A 142 16.29 -2.33 -18.80
CA SER A 142 16.90 -3.48 -18.14
C SER A 142 16.13 -4.76 -18.50
N THR A 143 16.78 -5.91 -18.36
CA THR A 143 16.19 -7.23 -18.56
C THR A 143 16.39 -8.08 -17.31
N THR A 144 15.67 -9.19 -17.21
CA THR A 144 15.84 -10.12 -16.08
C THR A 144 17.23 -10.73 -15.99
N ASP A 145 17.90 -10.91 -17.14
CA ASP A 145 19.26 -11.44 -17.20
C ASP A 145 20.29 -10.47 -16.60
N ASP A 146 20.02 -9.16 -16.60
CA ASP A 146 20.93 -8.17 -15.99
C ASP A 146 21.07 -8.34 -14.47
N TYR A 147 20.05 -8.91 -13.83
CA TYR A 147 20.02 -9.15 -12.38
C TYR A 147 20.58 -10.53 -12.00
N LYS A 148 20.68 -11.45 -12.97
CA LYS A 148 21.04 -12.84 -12.72
C LYS A 148 22.49 -12.94 -12.23
N GLY A 149 22.67 -13.51 -11.03
CA GLY A 149 24.00 -13.68 -10.42
C GLY A 149 24.65 -12.36 -9.97
N SER A 150 23.90 -11.25 -9.94
CA SER A 150 24.40 -9.94 -9.52
C SER A 150 24.63 -9.83 -8.00
N GLY A 151 23.99 -10.70 -7.21
CA GLY A 151 23.92 -10.59 -5.75
C GLY A 151 22.80 -9.70 -5.24
N TYR A 152 22.04 -9.04 -6.13
CA TYR A 152 20.90 -8.20 -5.79
C TYR A 152 19.57 -8.84 -6.19
N ASP A 153 18.52 -8.52 -5.43
CA ASP A 153 17.15 -8.80 -5.80
C ASP A 153 16.63 -7.81 -6.85
N ARG A 154 15.51 -8.18 -7.47
CA ARG A 154 14.66 -7.29 -8.27
C ARG A 154 13.67 -6.62 -7.32
N GLY A 155 14.13 -5.62 -6.58
CA GLY A 155 13.34 -4.92 -5.57
C GLY A 155 12.33 -3.98 -6.21
N HIS A 156 11.06 -4.09 -5.83
CA HIS A 156 9.98 -3.26 -6.38
C HIS A 156 9.99 -1.86 -5.77
N MET A 157 9.63 -0.85 -6.56
CA MET A 157 9.34 0.49 -6.04
C MET A 157 7.87 0.61 -5.64
N ALA A 158 6.94 0.42 -6.59
CA ALA A 158 5.54 0.14 -6.32
C ALA A 158 5.36 -1.37 -6.10
N PRO A 159 5.06 -1.84 -4.88
CA PRO A 159 5.09 -3.26 -4.58
C PRO A 159 3.90 -3.98 -5.18
N ALA A 160 4.13 -5.22 -5.63
CA ALA A 160 3.06 -6.10 -6.13
C ALA A 160 1.92 -6.29 -5.11
N GLY A 161 2.22 -6.24 -3.80
CA GLY A 161 1.22 -6.34 -2.74
C GLY A 161 0.20 -5.19 -2.72
N ASP A 162 0.56 -4.03 -3.26
CA ASP A 162 -0.29 -2.83 -3.34
C ASP A 162 -1.08 -2.80 -4.67
N MET A 163 -0.72 -3.68 -5.62
CA MET A 163 -1.32 -3.77 -6.96
C MET A 163 -2.28 -4.96 -7.11
N LYS A 164 -2.60 -5.66 -6.02
CA LYS A 164 -3.41 -6.88 -6.05
C LYS A 164 -4.92 -6.65 -6.20
N TRP A 165 -5.36 -5.41 -6.36
CA TRP A 165 -6.75 -5.06 -6.60
C TRP A 165 -7.19 -5.25 -8.05
N ASP A 166 -6.23 -5.41 -8.97
CA ASP A 166 -6.51 -5.66 -10.37
C ASP A 166 -5.40 -6.49 -11.05
N ASP A 167 -5.79 -7.44 -11.90
CA ASP A 167 -4.84 -8.32 -12.57
C ASP A 167 -3.85 -7.56 -13.47
N LYS A 168 -4.31 -6.50 -14.14
CA LYS A 168 -3.44 -5.68 -14.99
C LYS A 168 -2.47 -4.84 -14.15
N ALA A 169 -2.94 -4.23 -13.05
CA ALA A 169 -2.06 -3.50 -12.14
C ALA A 169 -0.99 -4.43 -11.54
N MET A 170 -1.39 -5.66 -11.17
CA MET A 170 -0.48 -6.70 -10.71
C MET A 170 0.56 -7.07 -11.78
N GLU A 171 0.15 -7.32 -13.02
CA GLU A 171 1.09 -7.62 -14.13
C GLU A 171 2.06 -6.46 -14.39
N GLU A 172 1.57 -5.22 -14.45
CA GLU A 172 2.37 -4.02 -14.66
C GLU A 172 3.36 -3.77 -13.51
N SER A 173 3.05 -4.20 -12.28
CA SER A 173 4.00 -4.09 -11.15
C SER A 173 5.29 -4.90 -11.37
N PHE A 174 5.28 -5.90 -12.26
CA PHE A 174 6.45 -6.70 -12.62
C PHE A 174 7.24 -6.14 -13.82
N TYR A 175 6.92 -4.93 -14.28
CA TYR A 175 7.73 -4.28 -15.30
C TYR A 175 9.12 -3.91 -14.78
N THR A 176 10.12 -4.07 -15.63
CA THR A 176 11.52 -3.74 -15.30
C THR A 176 11.75 -2.26 -14.98
N THR A 177 10.82 -1.39 -15.36
CA THR A 177 10.79 0.04 -15.01
C THR A 177 10.44 0.30 -13.56
N ASN A 178 9.81 -0.67 -12.88
CA ASN A 178 9.39 -0.59 -11.48
C ASN A 178 10.35 -1.33 -10.52
N ILE A 179 11.53 -1.74 -10.98
CA ILE A 179 12.49 -2.47 -10.15
C ILE A 179 13.89 -1.84 -10.13
N CYS A 180 14.61 -2.09 -9.04
CA CYS A 180 16.01 -1.71 -8.86
C CYS A 180 16.84 -2.89 -8.32
N PRO A 181 18.17 -2.91 -8.54
CA PRO A 181 19.07 -3.82 -7.82
C PRO A 181 19.05 -3.47 -6.31
N GLN A 182 18.36 -4.29 -5.51
CA GLN A 182 18.16 -4.05 -4.08
C GLN A 182 18.80 -5.16 -3.26
N ASP A 183 19.50 -4.80 -2.18
CA ASP A 183 20.09 -5.78 -1.25
C ASP A 183 18.98 -6.69 -0.69
N HIS A 184 19.25 -7.99 -0.66
CA HIS A 184 18.24 -8.99 -0.28
C HIS A 184 17.66 -8.75 1.12
N ASN A 185 18.49 -8.40 2.10
CA ASN A 185 18.01 -8.21 3.47
C ASN A 185 17.24 -6.89 3.63
N LEU A 186 17.57 -5.87 2.84
CA LEU A 186 16.74 -4.68 2.74
C LEU A 186 15.38 -5.02 2.11
N ASN A 187 15.39 -5.65 0.94
CA ASN A 187 14.19 -5.98 0.15
C ASN A 187 13.21 -6.87 0.94
N ALA A 188 13.72 -7.93 1.57
CA ALA A 188 12.90 -8.88 2.33
C ALA A 188 12.67 -8.48 3.80
N GLY A 189 13.34 -7.43 4.28
CA GLY A 189 13.29 -6.94 5.66
C GLY A 189 12.71 -5.53 5.73
N ASP A 190 13.53 -4.54 6.09
CA ASP A 190 13.08 -3.18 6.43
C ASP A 190 12.24 -2.50 5.33
N TRP A 191 12.52 -2.75 4.05
CA TRP A 191 11.73 -2.21 2.93
C TRP A 191 10.33 -2.83 2.88
N LYS A 192 10.25 -4.15 3.04
CA LYS A 192 8.98 -4.89 3.12
C LYS A 192 8.17 -4.48 4.35
N GLU A 193 8.82 -4.26 5.48
CA GLU A 193 8.16 -3.76 6.70
C GLU A 193 7.51 -2.39 6.46
N LEU A 194 8.21 -1.48 5.78
CA LEU A 194 7.62 -0.19 5.40
C LEU A 194 6.46 -0.36 4.41
N GLU A 195 6.54 -1.28 3.45
CA GLU A 195 5.42 -1.58 2.54
C GLU A 195 4.20 -2.10 3.30
N GLU A 196 4.39 -2.98 4.30
CA GLU A 196 3.31 -3.46 5.17
C GLU A 196 2.69 -2.29 5.96
N GLN A 197 3.53 -1.44 6.54
CA GLN A 197 3.08 -0.28 7.30
C GLN A 197 2.31 0.75 6.43
N VAL A 198 2.71 0.94 5.17
CA VAL A 198 1.99 1.81 4.21
C VAL A 198 0.58 1.30 3.94
N ARG A 199 0.39 -0.02 3.81
CA ARG A 199 -0.94 -0.63 3.67
C ARG A 199 -1.79 -0.42 4.92
N ASP A 200 -1.20 -0.54 6.10
CA ASP A 200 -1.90 -0.27 7.36
C ASP A 200 -2.34 1.20 7.47
N TRP A 201 -1.50 2.14 7.01
CA TRP A 201 -1.88 3.55 6.94
C TRP A 201 -2.96 3.82 5.90
N ALA A 202 -2.96 3.16 4.74
CA ALA A 202 -4.04 3.26 3.78
C ALA A 202 -5.38 2.84 4.40
N ILE A 203 -5.41 1.68 5.06
CA ILE A 203 -6.61 1.20 5.78
C ILE A 203 -7.08 2.19 6.86
N LYS A 204 -6.14 2.79 7.61
CA LYS A 204 -6.48 3.70 8.71
C LYS A 204 -6.98 5.07 8.23
N ASN A 205 -6.57 5.52 7.05
CA ASN A 205 -6.79 6.89 6.58
C ASN A 205 -7.58 6.96 5.27
N GLU A 206 -8.26 5.89 4.87
CA GLU A 206 -8.97 5.69 3.59
C GLU A 206 -8.03 5.62 2.38
N LYS A 207 -6.97 6.44 2.37
CA LYS A 207 -5.90 6.38 1.37
C LYS A 207 -4.60 7.05 1.81
N VAL A 208 -3.54 6.70 1.10
CA VAL A 208 -2.23 7.35 1.17
C VAL A 208 -1.70 7.62 -0.23
N TYR A 209 -0.87 8.66 -0.35
CA TYR A 209 -0.13 8.98 -1.57
C TYR A 209 1.35 8.67 -1.31
N VAL A 210 1.96 7.92 -2.23
CA VAL A 210 3.31 7.40 -2.05
C VAL A 210 4.18 7.79 -3.22
N VAL A 211 5.39 8.27 -2.93
CA VAL A 211 6.46 8.44 -3.91
C VAL A 211 7.70 7.71 -3.41
N CYS A 212 8.27 6.84 -4.23
CA CYS A 212 9.46 6.10 -3.89
C CYS A 212 10.45 6.06 -5.04
N GLY A 213 11.70 5.74 -4.73
CA GLY A 213 12.72 5.63 -5.76
C GLY A 213 14.12 5.39 -5.23
N PRO A 214 15.08 5.17 -6.13
CA PRO A 214 16.48 5.04 -5.79
C PRO A 214 17.14 6.42 -5.58
N ILE A 215 18.20 6.45 -4.77
CA ILE A 215 19.16 7.54 -4.70
C ILE A 215 20.48 7.02 -5.24
N VAL A 216 20.92 7.60 -6.36
CA VAL A 216 22.14 7.19 -7.09
C VAL A 216 23.18 8.30 -6.99
N LYS A 217 24.33 8.03 -6.35
CA LYS A 217 25.44 8.99 -6.29
C LYS A 217 26.28 8.96 -7.56
N LYS A 218 27.11 9.98 -7.77
CA LYS A 218 27.94 10.15 -9.00
C LYS A 218 28.81 8.94 -9.37
N ASN A 219 29.30 8.18 -8.39
CA ASN A 219 30.23 7.06 -8.59
C ASN A 219 29.54 5.70 -8.34
N TYR A 220 28.33 5.53 -8.86
CA TYR A 220 27.56 4.29 -8.75
C TYR A 220 28.22 3.14 -9.51
N THR A 221 27.99 1.91 -9.03
CA THR A 221 28.35 0.68 -9.73
C THR A 221 27.19 0.19 -10.58
N THR A 222 27.44 -0.81 -11.44
CA THR A 222 26.42 -1.38 -12.33
C THR A 222 26.41 -2.90 -12.30
N VAL A 223 25.28 -3.49 -12.67
CA VAL A 223 25.10 -4.94 -12.83
C VAL A 223 24.62 -5.28 -14.25
N GLY A 224 24.84 -6.52 -14.65
CA GLY A 224 24.34 -7.03 -15.94
C GLY A 224 25.09 -6.52 -17.18
N ALA A 225 24.76 -7.10 -18.33
CA ALA A 225 25.36 -6.71 -19.61
C ALA A 225 24.92 -5.31 -20.04
N ASN A 226 23.73 -4.87 -19.62
CA ASN A 226 23.21 -3.55 -19.92
C ASN A 226 23.68 -2.46 -18.95
N ASN A 227 24.51 -2.79 -17.95
CA ASN A 227 25.02 -1.84 -16.95
C ASN A 227 23.89 -1.11 -16.20
N VAL A 228 22.97 -1.86 -15.62
CA VAL A 228 21.90 -1.33 -14.75
C VAL A 228 22.54 -0.73 -13.51
N ALA A 229 22.22 0.51 -13.17
CA ALA A 229 22.80 1.21 -12.03
C ALA A 229 22.37 0.54 -10.71
N VAL A 230 23.31 0.45 -9.76
CA VAL A 230 23.06 0.03 -8.39
C VAL A 230 22.85 1.27 -7.52
N PRO A 231 21.66 1.46 -6.93
CA PRO A 231 21.41 2.57 -6.01
C PRO A 231 22.27 2.50 -4.75
N ASP A 232 22.67 3.67 -4.23
CA ASP A 232 23.31 3.78 -2.90
C ASP A 232 22.30 3.60 -1.77
N SER A 233 21.09 4.08 -2.01
CA SER A 233 19.99 4.18 -1.05
C SER A 233 18.65 4.14 -1.78
N PHE A 234 17.58 3.96 -1.02
CA PHE A 234 16.20 4.10 -1.48
C PHE A 234 15.46 5.07 -0.59
N TYR A 235 14.48 5.76 -1.14
CA TYR A 235 13.55 6.58 -0.39
C TYR A 235 12.10 6.16 -0.64
N LYS A 236 11.25 6.47 0.34
CA LYS A 236 9.79 6.48 0.20
C LYS A 236 9.24 7.64 1.02
N VAL A 237 8.47 8.52 0.40
CA VAL A 237 7.71 9.57 1.07
C VAL A 237 6.23 9.23 1.00
N VAL A 238 5.52 9.49 2.09
CA VAL A 238 4.11 9.17 2.25
C VAL A 238 3.38 10.41 2.69
N LEU A 239 2.27 10.73 2.02
CA LEU A 239 1.33 11.77 2.40
C LEU A 239 -0.01 11.10 2.73
N MET A 240 -0.63 11.55 3.81
CA MET A 240 -1.99 11.13 4.18
C MET A 240 -2.78 12.33 4.71
N SER A 241 -4.09 12.23 4.64
CA SER A 241 -5.02 13.21 5.21
C SER A 241 -5.92 12.50 6.21
N ARG A 242 -6.08 13.09 7.40
CA ARG A 242 -7.03 12.61 8.39
C ARG A 242 -7.73 13.79 9.05
N ASP A 243 -9.05 13.74 9.11
CA ASP A 243 -9.90 14.79 9.69
C ASP A 243 -9.59 16.19 9.10
N GLY A 244 -9.27 16.24 7.80
CA GLY A 244 -8.91 17.48 7.09
C GLY A 244 -7.49 18.00 7.35
N SER A 245 -6.66 17.26 8.08
CA SER A 245 -5.26 17.62 8.36
C SER A 245 -4.29 16.75 7.57
N TRP A 246 -3.42 17.39 6.79
CA TRP A 246 -2.37 16.73 6.02
C TRP A 246 -1.17 16.38 6.88
N ARG A 247 -0.52 15.27 6.56
CA ARG A 247 0.74 14.84 7.18
C ARG A 247 1.60 14.12 6.17
N SER A 248 2.90 14.38 6.25
CA SER A 248 3.88 13.72 5.43
C SER A 248 5.07 13.24 6.24
N LEU A 249 5.69 12.15 5.78
CA LEU A 249 6.96 11.66 6.31
C LEU A 249 7.75 10.93 5.22
N GLY A 250 9.06 11.10 5.25
CA GLY A 250 10.00 10.39 4.39
C GLY A 250 10.74 9.29 5.12
N PHE A 251 11.24 8.32 4.36
CA PHE A 251 12.11 7.25 4.85
C PHE A 251 13.28 7.10 3.90
N VAL A 252 14.49 6.92 4.44
CA VAL A 252 15.69 6.69 3.63
C VAL A 252 16.47 5.48 4.15
N PHE A 253 16.63 4.49 3.27
CA PHE A 253 17.34 3.25 3.55
C PHE A 253 18.65 3.21 2.75
N ALA A 254 19.75 2.80 3.37
CA ALA A 254 20.94 2.45 2.61
C ALA A 254 20.71 1.12 1.88
N ASN A 255 21.19 0.97 0.65
CA ASN A 255 21.08 -0.27 -0.13
C ASN A 255 22.06 -1.34 0.39
N LYS A 256 21.79 -1.82 1.59
CA LYS A 256 22.57 -2.81 2.34
C LYS A 256 21.68 -3.45 3.39
N ALA A 257 22.11 -4.57 3.92
CA ALA A 257 21.42 -5.21 5.04
C ALA A 257 21.17 -4.24 6.21
N GLY A 258 19.91 -4.21 6.63
CA GLY A 258 19.40 -3.53 7.80
C GLY A 258 18.49 -4.47 8.60
N ASN A 259 18.16 -4.07 9.82
CA ASN A 259 17.16 -4.67 10.68
C ASN A 259 16.98 -3.72 11.86
N LYS A 260 16.26 -2.62 11.63
CA LYS A 260 16.05 -1.58 12.64
C LYS A 260 14.60 -1.11 12.59
N PRO A 261 14.06 -0.61 13.72
CA PRO A 261 12.71 -0.05 13.71
C PRO A 261 12.58 1.09 12.68
N LEU A 262 11.39 1.20 12.05
CA LEU A 262 11.14 2.15 10.96
C LEU A 262 11.44 3.61 11.31
N ASP A 263 11.22 3.99 12.57
CA ASP A 263 11.51 5.34 13.08
C ASP A 263 12.98 5.77 12.87
N THR A 264 13.90 4.82 12.80
CA THR A 264 15.34 5.06 12.60
C THR A 264 15.64 5.52 11.18
N TYR A 265 14.75 5.20 10.24
CA TYR A 265 14.86 5.58 8.84
C TYR A 265 14.07 6.85 8.51
N ALA A 266 13.25 7.33 9.45
CA ALA A 266 12.41 8.50 9.27
C ALA A 266 13.23 9.77 9.00
N LYS A 267 12.73 10.54 8.04
CA LYS A 267 13.27 11.80 7.54
C LYS A 267 12.14 12.75 7.28
N SER A 268 12.40 14.04 7.43
CA SER A 268 11.45 15.02 6.91
C SER A 268 11.42 14.94 5.38
N VAL A 269 10.28 15.25 4.76
CA VAL A 269 10.18 15.26 3.29
C VAL A 269 11.19 16.23 2.73
N ASP A 270 11.32 17.39 3.37
CA ASP A 270 12.31 18.42 3.16
C ASP A 270 13.78 17.90 3.14
N GLU A 271 14.12 16.88 3.94
CA GLU A 271 15.43 16.20 3.88
C GLU A 271 15.53 15.28 2.67
N VAL A 272 14.46 14.56 2.32
CA VAL A 272 14.43 13.67 1.15
C VAL A 272 14.56 14.48 -0.14
N GLU A 273 13.88 15.61 -0.26
CA GLU A 273 14.00 16.52 -1.40
C GLU A 273 15.44 17.01 -1.64
N LYS A 274 16.16 17.31 -0.57
CA LYS A 274 17.58 17.70 -0.65
C LYS A 274 18.45 16.57 -1.20
N LEU A 275 18.07 15.31 -0.96
CA LEU A 275 18.78 14.13 -1.46
C LEU A 275 18.42 13.78 -2.91
N THR A 276 17.17 13.99 -3.32
CA THR A 276 16.64 13.56 -4.62
C THR A 276 16.64 14.67 -5.67
N GLY A 277 16.54 15.94 -5.25
CA GLY A 277 16.28 17.07 -6.13
C GLY A 277 14.85 17.10 -6.68
N LEU A 278 13.92 16.41 -6.01
CA LEU A 278 12.49 16.45 -6.28
C LEU A 278 11.79 17.41 -5.31
N ASP A 279 10.63 17.89 -5.72
CA ASP A 279 9.60 18.58 -4.94
C ASP A 279 8.45 17.59 -4.78
N PHE A 280 8.18 17.15 -3.55
CA PHE A 280 7.10 16.19 -3.31
C PHE A 280 5.82 16.94 -2.94
N PHE A 281 4.67 16.41 -3.32
CA PHE A 281 3.37 16.99 -2.94
C PHE A 281 3.14 18.48 -3.31
N SER A 282 3.96 19.03 -4.22
CA SER A 282 3.93 20.41 -4.77
C SER A 282 2.60 20.91 -5.35
N VAL A 283 1.59 20.05 -5.45
CA VAL A 283 0.22 20.43 -5.81
C VAL A 283 -0.52 21.04 -4.61
N LEU A 284 -0.07 20.77 -3.38
CA LEU A 284 -0.57 21.40 -2.17
C LEU A 284 -0.16 22.88 -2.13
N PRO A 285 -0.97 23.76 -1.49
CA PRO A 285 -0.56 25.12 -1.19
C PRO A 285 0.74 25.17 -0.38
N ASP A 286 1.64 26.10 -0.72
CA ASP A 286 2.95 26.25 -0.09
C ASP A 286 2.88 26.30 1.44
N ASP A 287 1.86 26.93 2.02
CA ASP A 287 1.72 27.04 3.49
C ASP A 287 1.42 25.68 4.15
N ILE A 288 0.65 24.83 3.48
CA ILE A 288 0.39 23.45 3.91
C ILE A 288 1.65 22.61 3.72
N GLU A 289 2.24 22.65 2.52
CA GLU A 289 3.45 21.91 2.16
C GLU A 289 4.60 22.21 3.14
N ASN A 290 4.95 23.48 3.32
CA ASN A 290 6.02 23.90 4.24
C ASN A 290 5.79 23.43 5.69
N GLU A 291 4.53 23.32 6.14
CA GLU A 291 4.22 22.86 7.49
C GLU A 291 4.38 21.35 7.65
N ILE A 292 3.92 20.56 6.69
CA ILE A 292 3.93 19.10 6.79
C ILE A 292 5.31 18.52 6.47
N GLU A 293 6.09 19.16 5.59
CA GLU A 293 7.33 18.61 5.07
C GLU A 293 8.50 18.70 6.04
N LYS A 294 8.44 19.63 7.01
CA LYS A 294 9.45 19.78 8.08
C LYS A 294 9.33 18.70 9.17
N ASN A 295 8.21 17.97 9.23
CA ASN A 295 8.00 16.93 10.23
C ASN A 295 8.97 15.76 10.02
N LYS A 296 9.63 15.33 11.10
CA LYS A 296 10.51 14.14 11.12
C LYS A 296 10.08 13.09 12.14
N SER A 297 9.02 13.38 12.91
CA SER A 297 8.59 12.53 14.00
C SER A 297 7.64 11.47 13.47
N PHE A 298 8.09 10.21 13.54
CA PHE A 298 7.27 9.05 13.21
C PHE A 298 6.01 9.00 14.07
N GLU A 299 6.13 9.26 15.37
CA GLU A 299 4.99 9.28 16.30
C GLU A 299 3.96 10.37 15.93
N GLU A 300 4.41 11.58 15.57
CA GLU A 300 3.49 12.65 15.17
C GLU A 300 2.82 12.35 13.83
N PHE A 301 3.54 11.70 12.92
CA PHE A 301 2.98 11.22 11.67
C PHE A 301 1.83 10.25 11.93
N GLU A 302 2.01 9.25 12.81
CA GLU A 302 1.02 8.19 13.04
C GLU A 302 -0.27 8.58 13.78
N ARG A 303 -0.29 9.69 14.53
CA ARG A 303 -1.35 10.01 15.52
C ARG A 303 -2.77 10.11 14.96
#